data_AF-A0A2N9MBG8-F1
#
_entry.id   AF-A0A2N9MBG8-F1
#
_cell.length_a   1.000
_cell.length_b   1.000
_cell.length_c   1.000
_cell.angle_alpha   90.00
_cell.angle_beta   90.00
_cell.angle_gamma   90.00
#
_symmetry.space_group_name_H-M   'P 1'
#
loop_
_entity.id
_entity.type
_entity.pdbx_description
1 polymer ?
#
loop_
_entity_poly.entity_id
_entity_poly.type
_entity_poly.pdbx_seq_one_letter_code
_entity_poly.pdbx_strand_id
1 'polypeptide(L)'
;MEAFALVDYDNLPVTVQQAGLHDLAHQIDVVAQAGNPSLFDLHIRLYGGWYTHAGLTKKGTQLSQVIGTTFPIPLMHASGTRRYLRCEIASALLSSPSDVFYATLRQRAGMRSRLAAKNPPWCANPGGCTIQACVRWSQGSCSVAESKRRMPLRNSFVADILRAYIDIALEIGK
;
A
#
# COMPACT_ATOMS: atom_id res chain seq x y z
N MET A 1 15.97 18.77 -0.61
CA MET A 1 15.43 17.88 0.44
C MET A 1 14.79 16.70 -0.26
N GLU A 2 15.13 15.49 0.16
CA GLU A 2 14.58 14.24 -0.37
C GLU A 2 13.55 13.69 0.62
N ALA A 3 12.53 13.00 0.11
CA ALA A 3 11.58 12.27 0.93
C ALA A 3 11.20 10.93 0.31
N PHE A 4 10.65 10.05 1.14
CA PHE A 4 10.15 8.75 0.73
C PHE A 4 8.64 8.68 0.87
N ALA A 5 7.97 8.05 -0.09
CA ALA A 5 6.57 7.62 0.04
C ALA A 5 6.54 6.10 0.06
N LEU A 6 6.06 5.51 1.15
CA LEU A 6 5.96 4.07 1.33
C LEU A 6 4.53 3.65 0.97
N VAL A 7 4.38 2.81 -0.04
CA VAL A 7 3.06 2.46 -0.60
C VAL A 7 2.84 0.97 -0.52
N ASP A 8 1.81 0.52 0.20
CA ASP A 8 1.35 -0.87 0.13
C ASP A 8 0.49 -1.08 -1.14
N TYR A 9 1.17 -1.36 -2.24
CA TYR A 9 0.57 -1.35 -3.58
C TYR A 9 -0.49 -2.44 -3.75
N ASP A 10 -0.29 -3.62 -3.14
CA ASP A 10 -1.25 -4.72 -3.22
C ASP A 10 -2.58 -4.39 -2.54
N ASN A 11 -2.55 -3.47 -1.57
CA ASN A 11 -3.71 -3.01 -0.83
C ASN A 11 -4.36 -1.74 -1.42
N LEU A 12 -3.81 -1.16 -2.51
CA LEU A 12 -4.44 -0.04 -3.19
C LEU A 12 -5.78 -0.45 -3.84
N PRO A 13 -6.77 0.47 -3.91
CA PRO A 13 -7.99 0.23 -4.67
C PRO A 13 -7.69 -0.13 -6.13
N VAL A 14 -8.46 -1.06 -6.70
CA VAL A 14 -8.29 -1.53 -8.09
C VAL A 14 -8.32 -0.36 -9.09
N THR A 15 -9.17 0.65 -8.85
CA THR A 15 -9.26 1.84 -9.69
C THR A 15 -7.95 2.64 -9.71
N VAL A 16 -7.24 2.72 -8.58
CA VAL A 16 -5.94 3.38 -8.47
C VAL A 16 -4.87 2.55 -9.19
N GLN A 17 -4.87 1.23 -9.00
CA GLN A 17 -3.95 0.35 -9.71
C GLN A 17 -4.14 0.40 -11.24
N GLN A 18 -5.38 0.55 -11.70
CA GLN A 18 -5.73 0.63 -13.13
C GLN A 18 -5.39 1.97 -13.78
N ALA A 19 -5.41 3.07 -13.01
CA ALA A 19 -4.97 4.39 -13.50
C ALA A 19 -3.45 4.37 -13.84
N GLY A 20 -2.69 3.51 -13.16
CA GLY A 20 -1.28 3.28 -13.45
C GLY A 20 -0.33 4.10 -12.57
N LEU A 21 0.97 3.79 -12.70
CA LEU A 21 1.99 4.33 -11.80
C LEU A 21 2.27 5.82 -11.99
N HIS A 22 2.10 6.33 -13.21
CA HIS A 22 2.26 7.76 -13.47
C HIS A 22 1.23 8.58 -12.67
N ASP A 23 -0.05 8.23 -12.79
CA ASP A 23 -1.14 8.94 -12.10
C ASP A 23 -1.05 8.78 -10.58
N LEU A 24 -0.70 7.58 -10.11
CA LEU A 24 -0.41 7.34 -8.69
C LEU A 24 0.72 8.26 -8.20
N ALA A 25 1.82 8.37 -8.94
CA ALA A 25 2.96 9.20 -8.54
C ALA A 25 2.60 10.68 -8.44
N HIS A 26 1.83 11.22 -9.39
CA HIS A 26 1.33 12.59 -9.33
C HIS A 26 0.39 12.82 -8.14
N GLN A 27 -0.48 11.87 -7.83
CA GLN A 27 -1.36 11.98 -6.65
C GLN A 27 -0.56 12.01 -5.34
N ILE A 28 0.44 11.14 -5.20
CA ILE A 28 1.34 11.14 -4.04
C ILE A 28 2.09 12.48 -3.96
N ASP A 29 2.61 12.95 -5.09
CA ASP A 29 3.35 14.21 -5.15
C ASP A 29 2.52 15.42 -4.71
N VAL A 30 1.26 15.53 -5.17
CA VAL A 30 0.36 16.60 -4.74
C VAL A 30 0.18 16.60 -3.22
N VAL A 31 0.01 15.43 -2.60
CA VAL A 31 -0.11 15.30 -1.13
C VAL A 31 1.21 15.64 -0.44
N ALA A 32 2.35 15.18 -0.96
CA ALA A 32 3.67 15.43 -0.40
C ALA A 32 4.02 16.93 -0.44
N GLN A 33 3.76 17.60 -1.56
CA GLN A 33 3.98 19.04 -1.72
C GLN A 33 3.05 19.88 -0.83
N ALA A 34 1.81 19.43 -0.61
CA ALA A 34 0.91 20.08 0.33
C ALA A 34 1.42 20.00 1.78
N GLY A 35 2.10 18.90 2.15
CA GLY A 35 2.72 18.74 3.46
C GLY A 35 4.08 19.45 3.60
N ASN A 36 4.87 19.48 2.52
CA ASN A 36 6.17 20.13 2.47
C ASN A 36 6.43 20.73 1.07
N PRO A 37 6.12 22.02 0.86
CA PRO A 37 6.32 22.70 -0.43
C PRO A 37 7.80 22.89 -0.82
N SER A 38 8.75 22.60 0.06
CA SER A 38 10.20 22.68 -0.22
C SER A 38 10.78 21.35 -0.70
N LEU A 39 9.93 20.32 -0.84
CA LEU A 39 10.33 19.00 -1.27
C LEU A 39 10.84 19.05 -2.72
N PHE A 40 12.08 18.60 -2.89
CA PHE A 40 12.70 18.51 -4.21
C PHE A 40 12.40 17.13 -4.79
N ASP A 41 13.06 16.09 -4.28
CA ASP A 41 12.94 14.75 -4.84
C ASP A 41 12.07 13.85 -3.96
N LEU A 42 11.20 13.08 -4.60
CA LEU A 42 10.32 12.14 -3.94
C LEU A 42 10.58 10.74 -4.47
N HIS A 43 10.97 9.84 -3.57
CA HIS A 43 11.23 8.44 -3.85
C HIS A 43 10.06 7.56 -3.38
N ILE A 44 9.33 7.00 -4.33
CA ILE A 44 8.18 6.14 -4.07
C ILE A 44 8.66 4.69 -3.98
N ARG A 45 8.42 4.04 -2.85
CA ARG A 45 8.75 2.63 -2.61
C ARG A 45 7.47 1.81 -2.56
N LEU A 46 7.29 0.92 -3.55
CA LEU A 46 6.13 0.06 -3.66
C LEU A 46 6.36 -1.25 -2.91
N TYR A 47 5.65 -1.47 -1.82
CA TYR A 47 5.60 -2.73 -1.09
C TYR A 47 4.48 -3.62 -1.61
N GLY A 48 4.72 -4.94 -1.58
CA GLY A 48 3.78 -5.95 -2.08
C GLY A 48 4.46 -7.30 -2.34
N GLY A 49 3.69 -8.23 -2.89
CA GLY A 49 4.09 -9.60 -3.20
C GLY A 49 4.93 -9.72 -4.47
N TRP A 50 6.08 -9.06 -4.51
CA TRP A 50 6.95 -8.99 -5.69
C TRP A 50 7.88 -10.17 -5.87
N TYR A 51 8.36 -10.77 -4.78
CA TYR A 51 9.38 -11.81 -4.81
C TYR A 51 8.85 -13.16 -4.34
N THR A 52 9.33 -14.21 -4.99
CA THR A 52 9.30 -15.60 -4.56
C THR A 52 10.73 -16.09 -4.32
N HIS A 53 10.89 -17.29 -3.79
CA HIS A 53 12.21 -17.93 -3.68
C HIS A 53 12.93 -18.09 -5.03
N ALA A 54 12.21 -18.06 -6.15
CA ALA A 54 12.78 -18.14 -7.50
C ALA A 54 13.06 -16.76 -8.13
N GLY A 55 12.85 -15.66 -7.39
CA GLY A 55 13.01 -14.29 -7.87
C GLY A 55 11.68 -13.56 -8.08
N LEU A 56 11.65 -12.59 -8.99
CA LEU A 56 10.45 -11.76 -9.24
C LEU A 56 9.27 -12.61 -9.72
N THR A 57 8.10 -12.31 -9.17
CA THR A 57 6.81 -12.80 -9.66
C THR A 57 6.50 -12.19 -11.03
N LYS A 58 5.55 -12.79 -11.77
CA LYS A 58 5.03 -12.20 -13.02
C LYS A 58 4.56 -10.75 -12.81
N LYS A 59 3.85 -10.48 -11.71
CA LYS A 59 3.38 -9.12 -11.34
C LYS A 59 4.55 -8.19 -11.06
N GLY A 60 5.55 -8.65 -10.30
CA GLY A 60 6.77 -7.89 -10.01
C GLY A 60 7.59 -7.55 -11.26
N THR A 61 7.75 -8.51 -12.19
CA THR A 61 8.44 -8.27 -13.47
C THR A 61 7.70 -7.24 -14.33
N GLN A 62 6.38 -7.37 -14.46
CA GLN A 62 5.56 -6.41 -15.20
C GLN A 62 5.67 -5.01 -14.58
N LEU A 63 5.57 -4.91 -13.26
CA LEU A 63 5.69 -3.65 -12.55
C LEU A 63 7.08 -3.04 -12.72
N SER A 64 8.15 -3.84 -12.66
CA SER A 64 9.52 -3.39 -12.88
C SER A 64 9.73 -2.84 -14.29
N GLN A 65 9.11 -3.44 -15.31
CA GLN A 65 9.15 -2.94 -16.68
C GLN A 65 8.41 -1.60 -16.80
N VAL A 66 7.22 -1.47 -16.22
CA VAL A 66 6.47 -0.21 -16.18
C VAL A 66 7.26 0.88 -15.46
N ILE A 67 7.93 0.55 -14.36
CA ILE A 67 8.80 1.49 -13.64
C ILE A 67 9.92 1.97 -14.54
N GLY A 68 10.62 1.05 -15.22
CA GLY A 68 11.75 1.37 -16.09
C GLY A 68 11.40 2.23 -17.31
N THR A 69 10.13 2.21 -17.76
CA THR A 69 9.66 3.06 -18.87
C THR A 69 9.01 4.36 -18.41
N THR A 70 8.49 4.41 -17.18
CA THR A 70 7.73 5.57 -16.67
C THR A 70 8.59 6.52 -15.84
N PHE A 71 9.60 6.01 -15.13
CA PHE A 71 10.39 6.77 -14.17
C PHE A 71 11.86 6.92 -14.60
N PRO A 72 12.53 8.00 -14.18
CA PRO A 72 12.04 9.09 -13.34
C PRO A 72 11.09 10.04 -14.09
N ILE A 73 10.11 10.62 -13.37
CA ILE A 73 9.21 11.65 -13.93
C ILE A 73 9.81 13.03 -13.60
N PRO A 74 10.22 13.83 -14.59
CA PRO A 74 10.70 15.18 -14.34
C PRO A 74 9.53 16.14 -14.10
N LEU A 75 9.64 16.94 -13.05
CA LEU A 75 8.68 18.00 -12.70
C LEU A 75 9.43 19.33 -12.50
N MET A 76 8.66 20.42 -12.46
CA MET A 76 9.18 21.74 -12.14
C MET A 76 8.79 22.12 -10.71
N HIS A 77 9.76 22.57 -9.93
CA HIS A 77 9.52 23.18 -8.63
C HIS A 77 9.09 24.66 -8.82
N ALA A 78 8.39 25.24 -7.84
CA ALA A 78 7.94 26.63 -7.91
C ALA A 78 9.10 27.65 -8.05
N SER A 79 10.30 27.30 -7.58
CA SER A 79 11.52 28.10 -7.75
C SER A 79 12.14 28.02 -9.14
N GLY A 80 11.54 27.29 -10.09
CA GLY A 80 12.06 27.11 -11.45
C GLY A 80 13.17 26.04 -11.56
N THR A 81 13.44 25.31 -10.50
CA THR A 81 14.39 24.19 -10.49
C THR A 81 13.70 22.89 -10.85
N ARG A 82 14.41 22.02 -11.59
CA ARG A 82 13.91 20.68 -11.91
C ARG A 82 13.92 19.79 -10.67
N ARG A 83 12.92 18.93 -10.59
CA ARG A 83 12.80 17.93 -9.54
C ARG A 83 12.29 16.62 -10.11
N TYR A 84 12.48 15.51 -9.37
CA TYR A 84 12.17 14.18 -9.90
C TYR A 84 11.29 13.36 -8.97
N LEU A 85 10.29 12.69 -9.55
CA LEU A 85 9.65 11.55 -8.91
C LEU A 85 10.39 10.29 -9.34
N ARG A 86 10.79 9.49 -8.35
CA ARG A 86 11.38 8.17 -8.58
C ARG A 86 10.46 7.10 -8.01
N CYS A 87 10.51 5.91 -8.58
CA CYS A 87 9.71 4.80 -8.12
C CYS A 87 10.55 3.52 -8.17
N GLU A 88 10.42 2.69 -7.15
CA GLU A 88 11.05 1.39 -7.09
C GLU A 88 10.15 0.36 -6.43
N ILE A 89 10.42 -0.90 -6.74
CA ILE A 89 9.86 -2.04 -6.03
C ILE A 89 10.67 -2.21 -4.74
N ALA A 90 9.99 -2.16 -3.59
CA ALA A 90 10.65 -2.34 -2.31
C ALA A 90 11.07 -3.80 -2.11
N SER A 91 12.38 -4.01 -1.91
CA SER A 91 12.97 -5.30 -1.58
C SER A 91 13.40 -5.41 -0.11
N ALA A 92 13.39 -4.31 0.64
CA ALA A 92 13.74 -4.24 2.06
C ALA A 92 13.01 -3.07 2.72
N LEU A 93 13.04 -3.01 4.06
CA LEU A 93 12.58 -1.82 4.79
C LEU A 93 13.54 -0.66 4.57
N LEU A 94 13.01 0.57 4.62
CA LEU A 94 13.84 1.77 4.53
C LEU A 94 14.85 1.85 5.69
N SER A 95 14.42 1.50 6.90
CA SER A 95 15.24 1.51 8.12
C SER A 95 16.20 0.33 8.25
N SER A 96 16.01 -0.73 7.46
CA SER A 96 16.91 -1.90 7.43
C SER A 96 17.14 -2.37 5.99
N PRO A 97 17.94 -1.64 5.20
CA PRO A 97 18.16 -1.94 3.79
C PRO A 97 18.97 -3.23 3.58
N SER A 98 19.69 -3.71 4.61
CA SER A 98 20.40 -4.99 4.58
C SER A 98 19.47 -6.20 4.69
N ASP A 99 18.28 -6.04 5.26
CA ASP A 99 17.32 -7.12 5.47
C ASP A 99 16.45 -7.33 4.23
N VAL A 100 17.07 -7.88 3.17
CA VAL A 100 16.39 -8.11 1.89
C VAL A 100 15.32 -9.20 2.04
N PHE A 101 14.10 -8.87 1.62
CA PHE A 101 12.96 -9.76 1.59
C PHE A 101 12.95 -10.62 0.32
N TYR A 102 13.57 -11.80 0.41
CA TYR A 102 13.66 -12.74 -0.71
C TYR A 102 12.32 -13.40 -1.10
N ALA A 103 11.29 -13.32 -0.26
CA ALA A 103 9.98 -13.92 -0.51
C ALA A 103 8.85 -13.05 0.08
N THR A 104 8.54 -11.94 -0.59
CA THR A 104 7.47 -11.04 -0.16
C THR A 104 6.08 -11.57 -0.52
N LEU A 105 5.95 -12.43 -1.54
CA LEU A 105 4.68 -13.10 -1.85
C LEU A 105 4.46 -14.28 -0.91
N ARG A 106 3.55 -14.13 0.05
CA ARG A 106 3.09 -15.24 0.89
C ARG A 106 1.86 -15.89 0.29
N GLN A 107 2.04 -17.02 -0.40
CA GLN A 107 0.93 -17.88 -0.75
C GLN A 107 0.41 -18.57 0.51
N ARG A 108 -0.62 -18.00 1.14
CA ARG A 108 -1.36 -18.71 2.18
C ARG A 108 -2.26 -19.71 1.47
N ALA A 109 -2.05 -21.01 1.71
CA ALA A 109 -3.14 -21.96 1.55
C ALA A 109 -4.29 -21.39 2.38
N GLY A 110 -5.44 -21.10 1.76
CA GLY A 110 -6.56 -20.38 2.39
C GLY A 110 -6.78 -20.85 3.83
N MET A 111 -7.10 -19.93 4.74
CA MET A 111 -7.12 -20.16 6.19
C MET A 111 -7.80 -21.51 6.53
N ARG A 112 -6.99 -22.56 6.73
CA ARG A 112 -7.50 -23.93 6.97
C ARG A 112 -8.08 -24.07 8.37
N SER A 113 -7.71 -23.15 9.26
CA SER A 113 -8.19 -23.08 10.62
C SER A 113 -9.47 -22.26 10.68
N ARG A 114 -10.60 -22.94 10.88
CA ARG A 114 -11.87 -22.28 11.23
C ARG A 114 -11.66 -21.56 12.56
N LEU A 115 -12.02 -20.29 12.64
CA LEU A 115 -12.00 -19.60 13.92
C LEU A 115 -13.03 -20.27 14.82
N ALA A 116 -12.62 -20.65 16.02
CA ALA A 116 -13.56 -21.04 17.06
C ALA A 116 -14.38 -19.81 17.45
N ALA A 117 -15.68 -19.97 17.68
CA ALA A 117 -16.61 -18.87 18.00
C ALA A 117 -16.36 -18.22 19.38
N LYS A 118 -15.19 -18.45 19.99
CA LYS A 118 -14.88 -18.05 21.36
C LYS A 118 -14.26 -16.66 21.36
N ASN A 119 -14.93 -15.72 22.03
CA ASN A 119 -14.33 -14.45 22.38
C ASN A 119 -13.13 -14.72 23.31
N PRO A 120 -11.96 -14.07 23.11
CA PRO A 120 -10.90 -14.17 24.09
C PRO A 120 -11.39 -13.61 25.44
N PRO A 121 -10.92 -14.15 26.58
CA PRO A 121 -11.37 -13.72 27.91
C PRO A 121 -11.05 -12.24 28.21
N TRP A 122 -10.12 -11.64 27.47
CA TRP A 122 -9.76 -10.22 27.52
C TRP A 122 -10.48 -9.37 26.45
N CYS A 123 -11.59 -9.85 25.88
CA CYS A 123 -12.36 -9.04 24.94
C CYS A 123 -12.98 -7.84 25.67
N ALA A 124 -12.56 -6.63 25.30
CA ALA A 124 -13.01 -5.38 25.94
C ALA A 124 -14.52 -5.10 25.77
N ASN A 125 -15.16 -5.69 24.76
CA ASN A 125 -16.60 -5.53 24.53
C ASN A 125 -17.21 -6.84 23.98
N PRO A 126 -17.55 -7.80 24.84
CA PRO A 126 -18.09 -9.10 24.41
C PRO A 126 -19.45 -8.98 23.69
N GLY A 127 -20.27 -8.00 24.07
CA GLY A 127 -21.61 -7.78 23.51
C GLY A 127 -21.61 -7.06 22.15
N GLY A 128 -20.57 -6.28 21.85
CA GLY A 128 -20.38 -5.59 20.57
C GLY A 128 -19.26 -6.19 19.70
N CYS A 129 -18.75 -7.37 20.05
CA CYS A 129 -17.61 -7.94 19.35
C CYS A 129 -17.98 -8.42 17.95
N THR A 130 -17.39 -7.82 16.92
CA THR A 130 -17.59 -8.19 15.52
C THR A 130 -16.89 -9.49 15.12
N ILE A 131 -16.20 -10.16 16.05
CA ILE A 131 -15.48 -11.41 15.78
C ILE A 131 -16.41 -12.53 15.31
N GLN A 132 -17.70 -12.49 15.65
CA GLN A 132 -18.68 -13.45 15.13
C GLN A 132 -18.85 -13.34 13.61
N ALA A 133 -18.71 -12.16 13.03
CA ALA A 133 -18.70 -11.99 11.57
C ALA A 133 -17.44 -12.63 10.95
N CYS A 134 -16.27 -12.43 11.57
CA CYS A 134 -15.02 -13.08 11.17
C CYS A 134 -15.09 -14.61 11.30
N VAL A 135 -15.74 -15.12 12.35
CA VAL A 135 -15.98 -16.55 12.58
C VAL A 135 -16.88 -17.12 11.49
N ARG A 136 -18.04 -16.49 11.22
CA ARG A 136 -18.95 -16.91 10.13
C ARG A 136 -18.28 -16.88 8.76
N TRP A 137 -17.47 -15.86 8.50
CA TRP A 137 -16.66 -15.76 7.28
C TRP A 137 -15.64 -16.91 7.20
N SER A 138 -14.91 -17.18 8.28
CA SER A 138 -13.92 -18.28 8.35
C SER A 138 -14.55 -19.68 8.19
N GLN A 139 -15.84 -19.81 8.49
CA GLN A 139 -16.59 -21.06 8.39
C GLN A 139 -17.35 -21.21 7.06
N GLY A 140 -17.24 -20.23 6.16
CA GLY A 140 -17.92 -20.25 4.86
C GLY A 140 -19.43 -20.00 4.93
N SER A 141 -19.94 -19.53 6.06
CA SER A 141 -21.37 -19.28 6.30
C SER A 141 -21.80 -17.84 6.02
N CYS A 142 -20.96 -17.05 5.35
CA CYS A 142 -21.26 -15.66 5.02
C CYS A 142 -22.19 -15.61 3.80
N SER A 143 -23.39 -15.04 3.98
CA SER A 143 -24.33 -14.88 2.87
C SER A 143 -23.77 -13.86 1.86
N VAL A 144 -23.97 -14.09 0.56
CA VAL A 144 -23.47 -13.20 -0.52
C VAL A 144 -24.01 -11.76 -0.41
N ALA A 145 -25.08 -11.56 0.37
CA ALA A 145 -25.64 -10.25 0.69
C ALA A 145 -24.85 -9.49 1.79
N GLU A 146 -24.14 -10.19 2.67
CA GLU A 146 -23.31 -9.59 3.73
C GLU A 146 -21.89 -9.29 3.24
N SER A 147 -21.34 -10.07 2.31
CA SER A 147 -20.04 -9.79 1.68
C SER A 147 -20.04 -8.54 0.78
N LYS A 148 -21.21 -8.07 0.35
CA LYS A 148 -21.41 -6.84 -0.42
C LYS A 148 -21.62 -5.58 0.43
N ARG A 149 -21.87 -5.71 1.74
CA ARG A 149 -21.88 -4.54 2.63
C ARG A 149 -20.43 -4.11 2.89
N ARG A 150 -19.90 -3.30 1.96
CA ARG A 150 -18.80 -2.37 2.27
C ARG A 150 -19.17 -1.66 3.58
N MET A 151 -18.28 -1.71 4.56
CA MET A 151 -18.29 -0.77 5.68
C MET A 151 -18.48 0.64 5.09
N PRO A 152 -19.46 1.42 5.55
CA PRO A 152 -19.77 2.71 4.95
C PRO A 152 -18.68 3.68 5.36
N LEU A 153 -17.66 3.83 4.51
CA LEU A 153 -16.76 4.96 4.61
C LEU A 153 -17.32 6.07 3.72
N ARG A 154 -17.70 7.17 4.36
CA ARG A 154 -18.39 8.33 3.78
C ARG A 154 -17.52 9.03 2.72
N ASN A 155 -18.21 9.75 1.82
CA ASN A 155 -17.74 10.33 0.56
C ASN A 155 -16.75 11.53 0.66
N SER A 156 -15.67 11.44 1.44
CA SER A 156 -14.50 12.37 1.36
C SER A 156 -13.24 11.68 0.77
N PHE A 157 -13.45 10.59 0.04
CA PHE A 157 -12.68 9.38 0.23
C PHE A 157 -11.30 9.35 -0.46
N VAL A 158 -11.02 10.18 -1.46
CA VAL A 158 -9.77 10.05 -2.24
C VAL A 158 -8.54 10.55 -1.47
N ALA A 159 -8.64 11.68 -0.75
CA ALA A 159 -7.54 12.20 0.05
C ALA A 159 -7.32 11.40 1.35
N ASP A 160 -8.42 10.88 1.94
CA ASP A 160 -8.36 10.09 3.18
C ASP A 160 -7.91 8.63 2.93
N ILE A 161 -8.29 8.02 1.79
CA ILE A 161 -7.72 6.73 1.36
C ILE A 161 -6.23 6.89 1.11
N LEU A 162 -5.82 7.90 0.34
CA LEU A 162 -4.40 8.10 0.05
C LEU A 162 -3.61 8.32 1.35
N ARG A 163 -4.13 9.07 2.34
CA ARG A 163 -3.51 9.19 3.66
C ARG A 163 -3.52 7.91 4.52
N ALA A 164 -4.52 7.04 4.37
CA ALA A 164 -4.60 5.79 5.13
C ALA A 164 -3.77 4.64 4.53
N TYR A 165 -3.51 4.67 3.22
CA TYR A 165 -2.72 3.64 2.50
C TYR A 165 -1.31 4.10 2.14
N ILE A 166 -1.05 5.41 2.17
CA ILE A 166 0.27 5.99 2.04
C ILE A 166 0.60 6.59 3.40
N ASP A 167 1.30 5.81 4.22
CA ASP A 167 2.12 6.43 5.26
C ASP A 167 3.24 7.18 4.52
N ILE A 168 3.01 8.47 4.26
CA ILE A 168 4.10 9.38 3.90
C ILE A 168 4.90 9.59 5.18
N ALA A 169 5.73 8.61 5.51
CA ALA A 169 6.84 8.82 6.42
C ALA A 169 7.81 9.77 5.70
N LEU A 170 7.65 11.07 5.93
CA LEU A 170 8.66 12.07 5.60
C LEU A 170 9.87 11.82 6.51
N GLU A 171 10.62 10.75 6.24
CA GLU A 171 11.93 10.54 6.82
C GLU A 171 12.89 11.48 6.07
N ILE A 172 13.14 12.63 6.70
CA ILE A 172 14.08 13.63 6.18
C ILE A 172 15.47 13.01 6.32
N GLY A 173 16.08 12.63 5.20
CA GLY A 173 17.51 12.31 5.15
C GLY A 173 18.29 13.52 5.66
N LYS A 174 19.07 13.33 6.74
CA LYS A 174 20.00 14.33 7.25
C LYS A 174 21.24 14.41 6.36
#